data_AF-A0A8S2P4W0-F1
#
_entry.id   AF-A0A8S2P4W0-F1
#
_cell.length_a   1.000
_cell.length_b   1.000
_cell.length_c   1.000
_cell.angle_alpha   90.00
_cell.angle_beta   90.00
_cell.angle_gamma   90.00
#
_symmetry.space_group_name_H-M   'P 1'
#
loop_
_entity.id
_entity.type
_entity.pdbx_description
1 polymer ?
#
loop_
_entity_poly.entity_id
_entity_poly.type
_entity_poly.pdbx_seq_one_letter_code
_entity_poly.pdbx_strand_id
1 'polypeptide(L)'
;MTYDFHGGWESKTGHNAPLYKNNDEIISDIAPSYMKSIFNCDAAIQTYVRAGVSSQNILMGLPLYGRGWQAVTSNALNDFSQAASSTPPTGTWKAGVFDYDDLKKSYIPSYTRYWDDQSKVPFLSNPSTGIWISYDDVTSISVKSDYVKQKHLGG
;
A
#
# COMPACT_ATOMS: atom_id res chain seq x y z
N MET A 1 0.19 -7.26 -11.71
CA MET A 1 -0.40 -7.33 -10.36
C MET A 1 -0.06 -6.02 -9.66
N THR A 2 -1.05 -5.32 -9.13
CA THR A 2 -0.94 -3.93 -8.62
C THR A 2 -1.05 -3.88 -7.10
N TYR A 3 -0.29 -4.75 -6.44
CA TYR A 3 -0.15 -4.90 -4.98
C TYR A 3 1.19 -5.58 -4.72
N ASP A 4 1.58 -5.69 -3.45
CA ASP A 4 2.90 -6.18 -3.01
C ASP A 4 4.06 -5.27 -3.43
N PHE A 5 3.78 -3.97 -3.59
CA PHE A 5 4.82 -2.99 -3.88
C PHE A 5 5.77 -2.79 -2.68
N HIS A 6 5.21 -2.80 -1.47
CA HIS A 6 5.96 -2.67 -0.21
C HIS A 6 5.46 -3.67 0.83
N GLY A 7 6.33 -4.09 1.74
CA GLY A 7 5.96 -5.05 2.79
C GLY A 7 6.99 -5.18 3.91
N GLY A 8 6.65 -5.93 4.95
CA GLY A 8 7.48 -6.11 6.15
C GLY A 8 8.82 -6.82 5.96
N TRP A 9 9.24 -7.04 4.71
CA TRP A 9 10.61 -7.39 4.34
C TRP A 9 11.52 -6.16 4.18
N GLU A 10 10.96 -4.94 4.25
CA GLU A 10 11.66 -3.64 4.23
C GLU A 10 11.84 -3.08 5.64
N SER A 11 12.93 -2.34 5.90
CA SER A 11 13.13 -1.63 7.17
C SER A 11 12.42 -0.27 7.24
N LYS A 12 11.57 0.03 6.25
CA LYS A 12 10.72 1.22 6.23
C LYS A 12 9.29 0.87 5.85
N THR A 13 8.33 1.54 6.47
CA THR A 13 6.91 1.41 6.11
C THR A 13 6.67 1.91 4.68
N GLY A 14 5.83 1.21 3.92
CA GLY A 14 5.45 1.63 2.57
C GLY A 14 4.06 1.14 2.20
N HIS A 15 3.50 1.67 1.12
CA HIS A 15 2.14 1.30 0.74
C HIS A 15 2.11 -0.02 -0.04
N ASN A 16 1.26 -0.97 0.36
CA ASN A 16 1.13 -2.25 -0.33
C ASN A 16 0.65 -2.09 -1.78
N ALA A 17 -0.30 -1.18 -2.02
CA ALA A 17 -0.96 -0.98 -3.30
C ALA A 17 -1.29 0.49 -3.60
N PRO A 18 -0.32 1.43 -3.57
CA PRO A 18 -0.58 2.84 -3.84
C PRO A 18 -1.07 3.01 -5.29
N LEU A 19 -2.13 3.80 -5.50
CA LEU A 19 -2.63 4.08 -6.85
C LEU A 19 -1.60 4.93 -7.63
N TYR A 20 -1.09 5.97 -6.99
CA TYR A 20 -0.09 6.87 -7.55
C TYR A 20 1.16 6.94 -6.67
N LYS A 21 2.24 7.44 -7.26
CA LYS A 21 3.47 7.78 -6.55
C LYS A 21 3.22 8.87 -5.51
N ASN A 22 3.77 8.69 -4.31
CA ASN A 22 3.95 9.79 -3.36
C ASN A 22 5.34 10.41 -3.55
N ASN A 23 5.42 11.74 -3.71
CA ASN A 23 6.70 12.41 -3.97
C ASN A 23 7.59 12.55 -2.73
N ASP A 24 7.01 12.42 -1.55
CA ASP A 24 7.73 12.51 -0.27
C ASP A 24 8.19 11.13 0.23
N GLU A 25 7.90 10.06 -0.53
CA GLU A 25 8.26 8.69 -0.16
C GLU A 25 9.78 8.54 -0.09
N ILE A 26 10.26 8.25 1.13
CA ILE A 26 11.68 7.98 1.35
C ILE A 26 11.92 6.51 1.07
N ILE A 27 12.20 6.27 -0.21
CA ILE A 27 12.99 5.20 -0.80
C ILE A 27 13.33 4.04 0.16
N SER A 28 12.73 2.88 -0.13
CA SER A 28 13.02 1.61 0.57
C SER A 28 14.48 1.21 0.51
N ASP A 29 14.95 0.41 1.44
CA ASP A 29 16.35 0.00 1.56
C ASP A 29 16.77 -1.14 0.60
N ILE A 30 15.81 -1.80 -0.04
CA ILE A 30 16.06 -3.02 -0.82
C ILE A 30 15.98 -2.86 -2.35
N ALA A 31 15.19 -1.91 -2.86
CA ALA A 31 15.05 -1.71 -4.31
C ALA A 31 16.11 -0.71 -4.84
N PRO A 32 16.49 -0.75 -6.12
CA PRO A 32 17.22 0.35 -6.74
C PRO A 32 16.40 1.65 -6.75
N SER A 33 17.06 2.82 -6.68
CA SER A 33 16.37 4.12 -6.62
C SER A 33 15.40 4.37 -7.79
N TYR A 34 15.73 3.89 -8.99
CA TYR A 34 14.91 4.07 -10.19
C TYR A 34 13.62 3.23 -10.19
N MET A 35 13.55 2.12 -9.44
CA MET A 35 12.34 1.28 -9.39
C MET A 35 11.26 1.83 -8.46
N LYS A 36 11.62 2.80 -7.61
CA LYS A 36 10.75 3.28 -6.54
C LYS A 36 9.70 4.28 -7.04
N SER A 37 10.03 5.04 -8.08
CA SER A 37 9.05 5.92 -8.74
C SER A 37 7.96 5.15 -9.52
N ILE A 38 8.13 3.83 -9.71
CA ILE A 38 7.22 2.98 -10.48
C ILE A 38 6.49 1.93 -9.64
N PHE A 39 6.72 1.87 -8.31
CA PHE A 39 6.02 0.96 -7.39
C PHE A 39 4.64 1.49 -6.99
N ASN A 40 3.82 1.73 -8.00
CA ASN A 40 2.43 2.13 -7.86
C ASN A 40 1.60 1.61 -9.03
N CYS A 41 0.29 1.56 -8.84
CA CYS A 41 -0.62 0.97 -9.80
C CYS A 41 -0.61 1.71 -11.14
N ASP A 42 -0.62 3.04 -11.13
CA ASP A 42 -0.63 3.85 -12.36
C ASP A 42 0.64 3.59 -13.19
N ALA A 43 1.82 3.65 -12.58
CA ALA A 43 3.07 3.41 -13.29
C ALA A 43 3.14 1.99 -13.89
N ALA A 44 2.67 0.98 -13.15
CA ALA A 44 2.59 -0.40 -13.65
C ALA A 44 1.65 -0.50 -14.87
N ILE A 45 0.45 0.07 -14.78
CA ILE A 45 -0.56 0.05 -15.85
C ILE A 45 -0.06 0.83 -17.08
N GLN A 46 0.47 2.04 -16.87
CA GLN A 46 1.01 2.88 -17.95
C GLN A 46 2.20 2.24 -18.66
N THR A 47 2.94 1.35 -17.99
CA THR A 47 4.02 0.58 -18.65
C THR A 47 3.46 -0.35 -19.73
N TYR A 48 2.36 -1.07 -19.45
CA TYR A 48 1.73 -1.94 -20.45
C TYR A 48 1.04 -1.13 -21.57
N VAL A 49 0.35 -0.04 -21.21
CA VAL A 49 -0.29 0.83 -22.20
C VAL A 49 0.74 1.40 -23.17
N ARG A 50 1.88 1.90 -22.67
CA ARG A 50 2.97 2.42 -23.51
C ARG A 50 3.64 1.33 -24.37
N ALA A 51 3.59 0.08 -23.94
CA ALA A 51 4.05 -1.06 -24.72
C ALA A 51 3.04 -1.51 -25.80
N GLY A 52 1.88 -0.86 -25.91
CA GLY A 52 0.86 -1.14 -26.93
C GLY A 52 -0.23 -2.10 -26.50
N VAL A 53 -0.28 -2.50 -25.22
CA VAL A 53 -1.40 -3.30 -24.70
C VAL A 53 -2.64 -2.42 -24.65
N SER A 54 -3.72 -2.87 -25.30
CA SER A 54 -5.01 -2.17 -25.23
C SER A 54 -5.53 -2.13 -23.80
N SER A 55 -5.98 -0.95 -23.33
CA SER A 55 -6.47 -0.75 -21.95
C SER A 55 -7.52 -1.78 -21.53
N GLN A 56 -8.45 -2.14 -22.42
CA GLN A 56 -9.51 -3.12 -22.15
C GLN A 56 -9.01 -4.55 -21.85
N ASN A 57 -7.74 -4.84 -22.15
CA ASN A 57 -7.10 -6.12 -21.82
C ASN A 57 -6.30 -6.09 -20.51
N ILE A 58 -6.27 -4.95 -19.82
CA ILE A 58 -5.57 -4.77 -18.56
C ILE A 58 -6.61 -4.82 -17.43
N LEU A 59 -6.37 -5.71 -16.47
CA LEU A 59 -7.16 -5.83 -15.24
C LEU A 59 -6.35 -5.30 -14.07
N MET A 60 -6.91 -4.35 -13.32
CA MET A 60 -6.31 -3.82 -12.11
C MET A 60 -6.56 -4.77 -10.93
N GLY A 61 -5.49 -5.15 -10.24
CA GLY A 61 -5.59 -5.95 -9.02
C GLY A 61 -5.95 -5.11 -7.81
N LEU A 62 -6.88 -5.60 -6.99
CA LEU A 62 -7.27 -4.99 -5.71
C LEU A 62 -6.97 -5.97 -4.56
N PRO A 63 -6.05 -5.65 -3.64
CA PRO A 63 -5.76 -6.54 -2.53
C PRO A 63 -6.85 -6.48 -1.47
N LEU A 64 -7.33 -7.65 -1.02
CA LEU A 64 -8.22 -7.80 0.13
C LEU A 64 -7.43 -8.15 1.41
N TYR A 65 -6.24 -7.59 1.53
CA TYR A 65 -5.32 -7.77 2.65
C TYR A 65 -4.41 -6.55 2.80
N GLY A 66 -3.81 -6.40 3.98
CA GLY A 66 -2.79 -5.43 4.29
C GLY A 66 -1.41 -6.05 4.51
N ARG A 67 -0.39 -5.20 4.45
CA ARG A 67 0.99 -5.53 4.83
C ARG A 67 1.40 -4.67 6.02
N GLY A 68 2.06 -5.30 6.99
CA GLY A 68 2.37 -4.63 8.25
C GLY A 68 3.84 -4.68 8.66
N TRP A 69 4.18 -3.71 9.50
CA TRP A 69 5.48 -3.46 10.12
C TRP A 69 5.30 -3.32 11.63
N GLN A 70 6.40 -3.52 12.37
CA GLN A 70 6.47 -3.36 13.81
C GLN A 70 7.67 -2.50 14.21
N ALA A 71 7.71 -2.09 15.47
CA ALA A 71 8.71 -1.18 16.02
C ALA A 71 8.76 0.17 15.29
N VAL A 72 7.60 0.64 14.81
CA VAL A 72 7.46 1.97 14.23
C VAL A 72 7.33 2.99 15.37
N THR A 73 8.32 3.87 15.49
CA THR A 73 8.49 4.76 16.66
C THR A 73 8.06 6.20 16.42
N SER A 74 7.81 6.59 15.17
CA SER A 74 7.48 7.95 14.78
C SER A 74 5.96 8.17 14.70
N ASN A 75 5.51 9.35 15.11
CA ASN A 75 4.10 9.76 15.21
C ASN A 75 3.85 11.13 14.57
N ALA A 76 4.71 11.58 13.66
CA ALA A 76 4.48 12.81 12.92
C ALA A 76 3.45 12.57 11.79
N LEU A 77 2.40 13.40 11.76
CA LEU A 77 1.46 13.53 10.66
C LEU A 77 2.23 13.50 9.33
N ASN A 78 1.94 12.52 8.45
CA ASN A 78 2.70 12.06 7.26
C ASN A 78 3.49 10.75 7.45
N ASP A 79 2.90 9.80 8.16
CA ASP A 79 3.47 8.55 8.69
C ASP A 79 3.68 7.43 7.62
N PHE A 80 4.19 7.72 6.43
CA PHE A 80 4.75 6.71 5.52
C PHE A 80 6.28 6.84 5.47
N SER A 81 6.98 5.81 4.98
CA SER A 81 8.46 5.73 4.99
C SER A 81 9.15 5.85 6.35
N GLN A 82 8.46 5.55 7.45
CA GLN A 82 9.05 5.51 8.79
C GLN A 82 9.98 4.32 8.96
N ALA A 83 11.01 4.48 9.79
CA ALA A 83 11.85 3.37 10.20
C ALA A 83 11.02 2.31 10.94
N ALA A 84 11.28 1.04 10.61
CA ALA A 84 10.60 -0.12 11.14
C ALA A 84 11.57 -1.29 11.29
N SER A 85 11.15 -2.32 12.01
CA SER A 85 11.85 -3.61 12.01
C SER A 85 11.74 -4.27 10.63
N SER A 86 12.82 -4.89 10.16
CA SER A 86 12.82 -5.80 8.99
C SER A 86 12.23 -7.19 9.32
N THR A 87 11.75 -7.39 10.55
CA THR A 87 10.94 -8.53 10.96
C THR A 87 9.51 -8.05 11.13
N PRO A 88 8.52 -8.57 10.38
CA PRO A 88 7.15 -8.11 10.47
C PRO A 88 6.45 -8.59 11.77
N PRO A 89 5.37 -7.91 12.20
CA PRO A 89 4.51 -8.37 13.29
C PRO A 89 3.80 -9.68 12.92
N THR A 90 3.26 -10.37 13.92
CA THR A 90 2.30 -11.46 13.68
C THR A 90 1.11 -10.92 12.88
N GLY A 91 0.80 -11.58 11.77
CA GLY A 91 -0.38 -11.31 10.96
C GLY A 91 -1.44 -12.41 11.11
N THR A 92 -2.48 -12.36 10.29
CA THR A 92 -3.64 -13.26 10.39
C THR A 92 -3.26 -14.74 10.21
N TRP A 93 -2.51 -15.05 9.15
CA TRP A 93 -2.04 -16.42 8.86
C TRP A 93 -0.53 -16.49 8.57
N LYS A 94 0.10 -15.34 8.30
CA LYS A 94 1.56 -15.20 8.11
C LYS A 94 2.00 -13.87 8.68
N ALA A 95 3.21 -13.85 9.24
CA ALA A 95 3.82 -12.63 9.73
C ALA A 95 3.81 -11.53 8.65
N GLY A 96 3.30 -10.34 9.01
CA GLY A 96 3.21 -9.17 8.15
C GLY A 96 2.07 -9.17 7.13
N VAL A 97 1.18 -10.18 7.14
CA VAL A 97 0.01 -10.25 6.25
C VAL A 97 -1.26 -10.22 7.07
N PHE A 98 -2.16 -9.29 6.76
CA PHE A 98 -3.39 -9.08 7.51
C PHE A 98 -4.59 -9.17 6.58
N ASP A 99 -5.44 -10.18 6.73
CA ASP A 99 -6.65 -10.28 5.90
C ASP A 99 -7.60 -9.12 6.22
N TYR A 100 -8.33 -8.63 5.21
CA TYR A 100 -9.21 -7.47 5.42
C TYR A 100 -10.29 -7.70 6.50
N ASP A 101 -10.79 -8.92 6.66
CA ASP A 101 -11.78 -9.23 7.70
C ASP A 101 -11.18 -9.13 9.11
N ASP A 102 -9.93 -9.56 9.29
CA ASP A 102 -9.20 -9.38 10.55
C ASP A 102 -8.88 -7.91 10.81
N LEU A 103 -8.47 -7.16 9.77
CA LEU A 103 -8.32 -5.70 9.88
C LEU A 103 -9.61 -5.04 10.36
N LYS A 104 -10.73 -5.36 9.73
CA LYS A 104 -12.05 -4.81 10.07
C LYS A 104 -12.48 -5.13 11.50
N LYS A 105 -12.21 -6.36 11.97
CA LYS A 105 -12.61 -6.83 13.28
C LYS A 105 -11.69 -6.32 14.40
N SER A 106 -10.39 -6.37 14.19
CA SER A 106 -9.40 -6.31 15.27
C SER A 106 -8.59 -5.01 15.27
N TYR A 107 -8.36 -4.40 14.11
CA TYR A 107 -7.42 -3.28 13.96
C TYR A 107 -8.12 -1.94 13.66
N ILE A 108 -9.03 -1.88 12.68
CA ILE A 108 -9.75 -0.65 12.31
C ILE A 108 -10.45 0.00 13.52
N PRO A 109 -11.09 -0.75 14.45
CA PRO A 109 -11.72 -0.14 15.62
C PRO A 109 -10.74 0.39 16.68
N SER A 110 -9.49 -0.05 16.67
CA SER A 110 -8.52 0.17 17.75
C SER A 110 -7.27 0.95 17.32
N TYR A 111 -7.07 1.14 16.01
CA TYR A 111 -5.93 1.84 15.41
C TYR A 111 -6.39 3.13 14.74
N THR A 112 -5.50 4.11 14.66
CA THR A 112 -5.79 5.34 13.94
C THR A 112 -5.63 5.10 12.45
N ARG A 113 -6.70 5.38 11.69
CA ARG A 113 -6.67 5.38 10.22
C ARG A 113 -6.16 6.72 9.71
N TYR A 114 -5.17 6.66 8.84
CA TYR A 114 -4.64 7.80 8.09
C TYR A 114 -4.91 7.62 6.59
N TRP A 115 -4.86 8.73 5.86
CA TRP A 115 -5.05 8.78 4.42
C TRP A 115 -3.86 9.45 3.76
N ASP A 116 -3.25 8.78 2.79
CA ASP A 116 -2.27 9.38 1.90
C ASP A 116 -2.99 9.91 0.66
N ASP A 117 -3.08 11.23 0.54
CA ASP A 117 -3.79 11.85 -0.57
C ASP A 117 -3.02 11.83 -1.89
N GLN A 118 -1.69 11.72 -1.87
CA GLN A 118 -0.92 11.58 -3.11
C GLN A 118 -1.09 10.16 -3.66
N SER A 119 -0.94 9.14 -2.81
CA SER A 119 -1.04 7.73 -3.23
C SER A 119 -2.47 7.17 -3.28
N LYS A 120 -3.45 7.88 -2.72
CA LYS A 120 -4.87 7.50 -2.64
C LYS A 120 -5.11 6.15 -1.96
N VAL A 121 -4.41 5.92 -0.85
CA VAL A 121 -4.53 4.70 -0.04
C VAL A 121 -4.49 5.01 1.45
N PRO A 122 -5.19 4.22 2.28
CA PRO A 122 -5.12 4.35 3.73
C PRO A 122 -3.98 3.54 4.34
N PHE A 123 -3.70 3.84 5.60
CA PHE A 123 -2.95 2.96 6.49
C PHE A 123 -3.48 3.06 7.92
N LEU A 124 -3.21 2.04 8.72
CA LEU A 124 -3.49 2.00 10.15
C LEU A 124 -2.19 2.13 10.92
N SER A 125 -2.18 2.92 11.98
CA SER A 125 -1.00 3.08 12.84
C SER A 125 -1.42 3.12 14.31
N ASN A 126 -0.68 2.42 15.15
CA ASN A 126 -0.82 2.44 16.61
C ASN A 126 0.57 2.61 17.25
N PRO A 127 0.89 3.83 17.72
CA PRO A 127 2.18 4.12 18.34
C PRO A 127 2.44 3.33 19.62
N SER A 128 1.41 2.94 20.38
CA SER A 128 1.58 2.17 21.62
C SER A 128 2.03 0.74 21.36
N THR A 129 1.61 0.14 20.25
CA THR A 129 2.10 -1.18 19.82
C THR A 129 3.27 -1.10 18.84
N GLY A 130 3.53 0.08 18.28
CA GLY A 130 4.48 0.31 17.19
C GLY A 130 4.12 -0.43 15.90
N ILE A 131 2.83 -0.75 15.69
CA ILE A 131 2.36 -1.49 14.51
C ILE A 131 1.80 -0.50 13.49
N TRP A 132 2.23 -0.69 12.25
CA TRP A 132 1.80 0.09 11.10
C TRP A 132 1.37 -0.85 9.97
N ILE A 133 0.22 -0.61 9.35
CA ILE A 133 -0.37 -1.52 8.35
C ILE A 133 -0.88 -0.72 7.15
N SER A 134 -0.32 -0.95 5.97
CA SER A 134 -0.90 -0.48 4.70
C SER A 134 -1.93 -1.48 4.21
N TYR A 135 -3.08 -0.99 3.73
CA TYR A 135 -4.18 -1.81 3.23
C TYR A 135 -5.05 -0.99 2.26
N ASP A 136 -6.02 -1.65 1.64
CA ASP A 136 -7.10 -0.98 0.90
C ASP A 136 -8.40 -1.03 1.71
N ASP A 137 -9.18 0.05 1.64
CA ASP A 137 -10.51 0.12 2.21
C ASP A 137 -11.55 0.53 1.15
N VAL A 138 -12.80 0.72 1.59
CA VAL A 138 -13.90 1.12 0.71
C VAL A 138 -13.58 2.40 -0.06
N THR A 139 -12.88 3.36 0.57
CA THR A 139 -12.53 4.63 -0.06
C THR A 139 -11.49 4.44 -1.15
N SER A 140 -10.37 3.78 -0.86
CA SER A 140 -9.33 3.56 -1.88
C SER A 140 -9.79 2.63 -3.00
N ILE A 141 -10.57 1.59 -2.70
CA ILE A 141 -11.19 0.73 -3.72
C ILE A 141 -12.13 1.53 -4.63
N SER A 142 -12.90 2.47 -4.08
CA SER A 142 -13.78 3.34 -4.89
C SER A 142 -12.95 4.22 -5.83
N VAL A 143 -11.89 4.86 -5.31
CA VAL A 143 -10.98 5.68 -6.14
C VAL A 143 -10.32 4.86 -7.24
N LYS A 144 -9.87 3.65 -6.95
CA LYS A 144 -9.27 2.73 -7.93
C LYS A 144 -10.29 2.26 -8.97
N SER A 145 -11.53 2.02 -8.57
CA SER A 145 -12.63 1.68 -9.48
C SER A 145 -12.93 2.82 -10.45
N ASP A 146 -12.88 4.07 -10.00
CA ASP A 146 -13.04 5.23 -10.87
C ASP A 146 -11.84 5.42 -11.80
N TYR A 147 -10.63 5.11 -11.34
CA TYR A 147 -9.44 5.06 -12.19
C TYR A 147 -9.58 4.02 -13.32
N VAL A 148 -10.03 2.81 -13.01
CA VAL A 148 -10.31 1.74 -14.01
C VAL A 148 -11.24 2.26 -15.11
N LYS A 149 -12.34 2.93 -14.72
CA LYS A 149 -13.30 3.52 -15.67
C LYS A 149 -12.67 4.65 -16.49
N GLN A 150 -11.96 5.58 -15.84
CA GLN A 150 -11.35 6.74 -16.49
C GLN A 150 -10.27 6.34 -17.51
N LYS A 151 -9.55 5.25 -17.25
CA LYS A 151 -8.49 4.73 -18.13
C LYS A 151 -8.99 3.71 -19.14
N HIS A 152 -10.29 3.42 -19.16
CA HIS A 152 -10.93 2.41 -20.00
C HIS A 152 -10.26 1.03 -19.88
N LEU A 153 -9.93 0.65 -18.63
CA LEU A 153 -9.37 -0.67 -18.34
C LEU A 153 -10.46 -1.75 -18.44
N GLY A 154 -10.04 -3.02 -18.58
CA GLY A 154 -10.98 -4.14 -18.67
C GLY A 154 -11.71 -4.44 -17.36
N GLY A 155 -11.13 -4.02 -16.23
CA GLY A 155 -11.65 -4.22 -14.88
C GLY A 155 -10.63 -3.86 -13.82
#